data_AF-A0A9E5DXM8-F1
#
_entry.id   AF-A0A9E5DXM8-F1
#
_cell.length_a   1.000
_cell.length_b   1.000
_cell.length_c   1.000
_cell.angle_alpha   90.00
_cell.angle_beta   90.00
_cell.angle_gamma   90.00
#
_symmetry.space_group_name_H-M   'P 1'
#
loop_
_entity.id
_entity.type
_entity.pdbx_description
1 polymer ?
#
loop_
_entity_poly.entity_id
_entity_poly.type
_entity_poly.pdbx_seq_one_letter_code
_entity_poly.pdbx_strand_id
1 'polypeptide(L)'
;MTRRLDPNQRSYSSALAHGGSVVVLAISGACGATSGANRDYVWQTSELNMAPESFPFDGQSRAKHLAQTDQNDEPNAARAPSRPPVASPKHVRPPPTQLAERITEPSQGPSNGAIVGRPQPPAAPATAPPPQNSEDVRAAQRIEAAQALLGTTGLQDRAFIAQVLRAAGQDIAVDAKQPYAGALWAKMDDARVGKNSTRAGDLVFFRDTADLNGNGRPDDGVTLVGIVEKSHGSHVLFIAHRAGKVRRMAVDPQRPLVIRDGAGDVINTRLVRWPGSAEPWTTGQCLSGYARPK
;
A
#
# COMPACT_ATOMS: atom_id res chain seq x y z
N MET A 1 -52.63 34.08 34.47
CA MET A 1 -52.00 34.86 33.37
C MET A 1 -50.49 34.81 33.55
N THR A 2 -49.80 33.94 32.83
CA THR A 2 -48.33 33.90 32.76
C THR A 2 -47.95 33.15 31.48
N ARG A 3 -47.56 33.91 30.44
CA ARG A 3 -47.06 33.36 29.17
C ARG A 3 -45.63 32.85 29.37
N ARG A 4 -45.38 31.58 29.03
CA ARG A 4 -44.04 31.04 28.81
C ARG A 4 -43.48 31.62 27.50
N LEU A 5 -42.26 32.13 27.54
CA LEU A 5 -41.48 32.50 26.36
C LEU A 5 -40.71 31.26 25.85
N ASP A 6 -40.69 31.11 24.52
CA ASP A 6 -40.04 30.03 23.78
C ASP A 6 -38.54 30.36 23.58
N PRO A 7 -37.61 29.47 23.95
CA PRO A 7 -36.17 29.75 23.88
C PRO A 7 -35.55 29.64 22.47
N ASN A 8 -36.34 29.42 21.40
CA ASN A 8 -35.78 29.08 20.08
C ASN A 8 -35.86 30.15 18.98
N GLN A 9 -36.05 31.43 19.29
CA GLN A 9 -35.87 32.49 18.30
C GLN A 9 -34.42 33.00 18.27
N ARG A 10 -33.64 32.54 17.28
CA ARG A 10 -32.42 33.23 16.83
C ARG A 10 -32.72 34.04 15.58
N SER A 11 -32.79 35.36 15.73
CA SER A 11 -32.78 36.31 14.63
C SER A 11 -31.36 36.45 14.09
N TYR A 12 -31.17 36.31 12.77
CA TYR A 12 -29.93 36.68 12.10
C TYR A 12 -30.02 38.15 11.68
N SER A 13 -29.18 39.00 12.26
CA SER A 13 -28.88 40.33 11.71
C SER A 13 -27.48 40.32 11.12
N SER A 14 -27.42 40.68 9.85
CA SER A 14 -26.22 40.95 9.06
C SER A 14 -25.51 42.22 9.53
N ALA A 15 -24.19 42.15 9.71
CA ALA A 15 -23.33 43.33 9.78
C ALA A 15 -22.03 43.11 9.00
N LEU A 16 -21.82 43.96 7.99
CA LEU A 16 -20.55 44.25 7.35
C LEU A 16 -19.72 45.18 8.26
N ALA A 17 -18.43 44.87 8.47
CA ALA A 17 -17.29 45.77 8.27
C ALA A 17 -16.04 45.37 9.08
N HIS A 18 -14.92 45.44 8.35
CA HIS A 18 -13.51 45.67 8.67
C HIS A 18 -12.94 45.64 10.11
N GLY A 19 -11.69 45.15 10.17
CA GLY A 19 -10.71 45.56 11.19
C GLY A 19 -10.22 44.41 12.07
N GLY A 20 -8.93 44.10 11.99
CA GLY A 20 -8.32 42.97 12.66
C GLY A 20 -8.35 43.04 14.18
N SER A 21 -8.72 41.91 14.79
CA SER A 21 -8.21 41.40 16.08
C SER A 21 -8.71 39.98 16.26
N VAL A 22 -7.79 39.04 16.46
CA VAL A 22 -8.09 37.65 16.78
C VAL A 22 -8.54 37.59 18.23
N VAL A 23 -9.85 37.51 18.46
CA VAL A 23 -10.42 37.22 19.78
C VAL A 23 -10.48 35.71 19.94
N VAL A 24 -9.63 35.17 20.81
CA VAL A 24 -9.73 33.78 21.28
C VAL A 24 -10.91 33.69 22.22
N LEU A 25 -12.04 33.16 21.74
CA LEU A 25 -13.21 32.89 22.56
C LEU A 25 -13.01 31.58 23.34
N ALA A 26 -12.72 31.68 24.63
CA ALA A 26 -12.79 30.56 25.55
C ALA A 26 -14.26 30.24 25.84
N ILE A 27 -14.75 29.11 25.33
CA ILE A 27 -16.09 28.61 25.65
C ILE A 27 -15.99 27.79 26.92
N SER A 28 -16.40 28.37 28.05
CA SER A 28 -16.67 27.65 29.29
C SER A 28 -18.05 27.00 29.18
N GLY A 29 -18.07 25.69 28.95
CA GLY A 29 -19.28 24.86 28.92
C GLY A 29 -19.49 24.20 30.28
N ALA A 30 -20.57 24.60 30.95
CA ALA A 30 -20.97 24.11 32.26
C ALA A 30 -21.34 22.61 32.27
N CYS A 31 -21.11 22.04 33.44
CA CYS A 31 -21.34 20.66 33.84
C CYS A 31 -22.80 20.22 33.66
N GLY A 32 -23.02 19.15 32.89
CA GLY A 32 -24.29 18.44 32.79
C GLY A 32 -24.01 16.94 32.73
N ALA A 33 -24.22 16.26 33.86
CA ALA A 33 -24.05 14.82 33.99
C ALA A 33 -25.16 14.08 33.24
N THR A 34 -24.78 13.34 32.19
CA THR A 34 -25.55 12.19 31.70
C THR A 34 -24.57 11.05 31.47
N SER A 35 -24.72 10.00 32.28
CA SER A 35 -23.99 8.74 32.17
C SER A 35 -24.35 8.03 30.86
N GLY A 36 -23.38 7.93 29.96
CA GLY A 36 -23.40 7.07 28.79
C GLY A 36 -21.96 6.94 28.33
N ALA A 37 -21.42 5.73 28.44
CA ALA A 37 -20.01 5.44 28.31
C ALA A 37 -19.47 5.81 26.91
N ASN A 38 -18.95 7.03 26.76
CA ASN A 38 -18.11 7.40 25.63
C ASN A 38 -16.66 7.29 26.12
N ARG A 39 -16.11 6.06 26.07
CA ARG A 39 -14.67 5.88 26.21
C ARG A 39 -14.04 6.30 24.89
N ASP A 40 -13.69 7.57 24.80
CA ASP A 40 -12.71 8.05 23.83
C ASP A 40 -11.39 7.33 24.14
N TYR A 41 -11.17 6.18 23.50
CA TYR A 41 -9.87 5.51 23.50
C TYR A 41 -8.93 6.39 22.67
N VAL A 42 -8.29 7.33 23.37
CA VAL A 42 -7.11 8.03 22.88
C VAL A 42 -6.05 6.96 22.60
N TRP A 43 -5.88 6.64 21.32
CA TRP A 43 -4.83 5.74 20.86
C TRP A 43 -3.47 6.35 21.22
N GLN A 44 -2.84 5.80 22.27
CA GLN A 44 -1.51 6.19 22.70
C GLN A 44 -0.51 5.91 21.56
N THR A 45 0.06 6.98 21.01
CA THR A 45 1.00 6.98 19.88
C THR A 45 2.42 6.61 20.27
N SER A 46 2.65 6.15 21.51
CA SER A 46 3.98 6.09 22.12
C SER A 46 4.94 5.05 21.52
N GLU A 47 4.46 4.07 20.74
CA GLU A 47 5.33 3.05 20.11
C GLU A 47 5.49 3.18 18.59
N LEU A 48 4.84 4.15 17.93
CA LEU A 48 4.91 4.32 16.46
C LEU A 48 5.75 5.52 16.02
N ASN A 49 6.56 6.07 16.95
CA ASN A 49 7.61 7.05 16.70
C ASN A 49 8.96 6.37 16.42
N MET A 50 8.94 5.20 15.76
CA MET A 50 10.16 4.64 15.19
C MET A 50 10.68 5.61 14.10
N ALA A 51 12.01 5.73 14.02
CA ALA A 51 12.77 6.45 13.00
C ALA A 51 12.19 6.23 11.59
N PRO A 52 12.46 7.09 10.58
CA PRO A 52 12.05 6.82 9.21
C PRO A 52 12.49 5.40 8.84
N GLU A 53 11.56 4.45 8.83
CA GLU A 53 11.88 3.07 8.51
C GLU A 53 12.41 3.10 7.09
N SER A 54 13.66 2.68 6.92
CA SER A 54 14.26 2.53 5.61
C SER A 54 13.45 1.44 4.90
N PHE A 55 12.72 1.83 3.86
CA PHE A 55 12.16 0.93 2.87
C PHE A 55 13.09 0.97 1.67
N PRO A 56 14.25 0.28 1.66
CA PRO A 56 15.10 0.27 0.47
C PRO A 56 14.34 -0.47 -0.62
N PHE A 57 13.77 0.31 -1.55
CA PHE A 57 12.99 -0.18 -2.68
C PHE A 57 13.77 -0.02 -3.98
N ASP A 58 15.09 -0.02 -3.90
CA ASP A 58 15.94 0.06 -5.08
C ASP A 58 16.03 -1.36 -5.63
N GLY A 59 15.32 -1.63 -6.74
CA GLY A 59 15.29 -2.97 -7.37
C GLY A 59 16.66 -3.57 -7.69
N GLN A 60 17.72 -2.77 -7.63
CA GLN A 60 19.12 -3.20 -7.75
C GLN A 60 19.65 -3.96 -6.51
N SER A 61 19.18 -3.66 -5.30
CA SER A 61 19.67 -4.30 -4.07
C SER A 61 19.23 -5.77 -3.99
N ARG A 62 18.05 -6.10 -4.54
CA ARG A 62 17.50 -7.45 -4.51
C ARG A 62 18.14 -8.39 -5.55
N ALA A 63 18.52 -7.86 -6.72
CA ALA A 63 19.25 -8.62 -7.74
C ALA A 63 20.66 -9.03 -7.27
N LYS A 64 21.30 -8.21 -6.43
CA LYS A 64 22.63 -8.51 -5.87
C LYS A 64 22.56 -9.57 -4.77
N HIS A 65 21.50 -9.57 -3.95
CA HIS A 65 21.41 -10.50 -2.82
C HIS A 65 21.00 -11.93 -3.23
N LEU A 66 20.18 -12.09 -4.29
CA LEU A 66 19.83 -13.42 -4.83
C LEU A 66 21.01 -14.11 -5.56
N ALA A 67 22.02 -13.36 -5.99
CA ALA A 67 23.21 -13.92 -6.60
C ALA A 67 24.28 -14.38 -5.59
N GLN A 68 24.07 -14.12 -4.28
CA GLN A 68 25.12 -14.26 -3.26
C GLN A 68 24.84 -15.38 -2.24
N THR A 69 23.76 -16.14 -2.38
CA THR A 69 23.36 -17.22 -1.46
C THR A 69 23.71 -18.64 -1.93
N ASP A 70 24.52 -18.80 -2.99
CA ASP A 70 24.93 -20.13 -3.49
C ASP A 70 26.37 -20.54 -3.09
N GLN A 71 27.04 -19.80 -2.21
CA GLN A 71 28.37 -20.17 -1.73
C GLN A 71 28.49 -20.01 -0.22
N ASN A 72 28.78 -21.14 0.43
CA ASN A 72 29.12 -21.37 1.84
C ASN A 72 27.94 -21.69 2.76
N ASP A 73 27.75 -23.00 3.01
CA ASP A 73 27.87 -23.56 4.37
C ASP A 73 27.72 -25.09 4.32
N GLU A 74 28.83 -25.81 4.50
CA GLU A 74 28.84 -27.22 4.91
C GLU A 74 28.58 -27.31 6.43
N PRO A 75 27.58 -28.08 6.90
CA PRO A 75 27.50 -28.44 8.30
C PRO A 75 28.17 -29.78 8.59
N ASN A 76 29.03 -29.73 9.61
CA ASN A 76 29.77 -30.80 10.24
C ASN A 76 28.85 -31.92 10.79
N ALA A 77 29.27 -33.16 10.58
CA ALA A 77 28.52 -34.39 10.84
C ALA A 77 28.46 -34.79 12.32
N ALA A 78 27.27 -35.17 12.78
CA ALA A 78 27.05 -35.98 13.98
C ALA A 78 26.15 -37.18 13.63
N ARG A 79 26.30 -38.24 14.40
CA ARG A 79 26.23 -39.66 14.00
C ARG A 79 24.94 -40.36 14.49
N ALA A 80 24.55 -41.41 13.74
CA ALA A 80 23.72 -42.61 14.09
C ALA A 80 22.18 -42.57 13.86
N PRO A 81 21.48 -43.73 13.78
CA PRO A 81 21.86 -45.05 13.24
C PRO A 81 20.88 -45.62 12.16
N SER A 82 21.37 -46.69 11.53
CA SER A 82 20.84 -47.61 10.52
C SER A 82 19.33 -47.86 10.44
N ARG A 83 18.78 -47.80 9.21
CA ARG A 83 17.45 -48.33 8.81
C ARG A 83 17.62 -49.33 7.65
N PRO A 84 16.90 -50.47 7.64
CA PRO A 84 17.01 -51.49 6.58
C PRO A 84 16.31 -51.08 5.26
N PRO A 85 16.66 -51.72 4.13
CA PRO A 85 16.25 -51.29 2.79
C PRO A 85 14.84 -51.75 2.43
N VAL A 86 14.05 -50.85 1.81
CA VAL A 86 12.79 -51.18 1.11
C VAL A 86 12.96 -50.88 -0.38
N ALA A 87 12.45 -51.81 -1.18
CA ALA A 87 12.69 -52.00 -2.61
C ALA A 87 12.29 -50.82 -3.51
N SER A 88 13.11 -50.63 -4.56
CA SER A 88 12.93 -49.65 -5.64
C SER A 88 11.86 -50.08 -6.65
N PRO A 89 11.00 -49.16 -7.14
CA PRO A 89 10.37 -49.29 -8.44
C PRO A 89 11.21 -48.64 -9.55
N LYS A 90 11.35 -49.37 -10.65
CA LYS A 90 12.02 -49.01 -11.90
C LYS A 90 11.32 -47.80 -12.54
N HIS A 91 12.09 -46.79 -12.94
CA HIS A 91 11.61 -45.76 -13.88
C HIS A 91 12.47 -45.73 -15.15
N VAL A 92 11.74 -45.70 -16.26
CA VAL A 92 12.17 -45.90 -17.64
C VAL A 92 12.75 -44.59 -18.17
N ARG A 93 13.93 -44.68 -18.79
CA ARG A 93 14.59 -43.60 -19.55
C ARG A 93 13.91 -43.41 -20.91
N PRO A 94 13.60 -42.19 -21.35
CA PRO A 94 13.43 -41.90 -22.77
C PRO A 94 14.79 -41.63 -23.48
N PRO A 95 14.90 -41.95 -24.79
CA PRO A 95 16.14 -41.87 -25.58
C PRO A 95 16.45 -40.45 -26.11
N PRO A 96 17.72 -40.18 -26.49
CA PRO A 96 18.15 -38.92 -27.10
C PRO A 96 17.81 -38.84 -28.60
N THR A 97 17.22 -37.73 -29.03
CA THR A 97 17.04 -37.39 -30.45
C THR A 97 18.30 -36.71 -31.01
N GLN A 98 18.62 -37.12 -32.23
CA GLN A 98 19.92 -37.05 -32.90
C GLN A 98 20.23 -35.69 -33.53
N LEU A 99 21.54 -35.43 -33.58
CA LEU A 99 22.24 -34.43 -34.35
C LEU A 99 22.60 -35.02 -35.73
N ALA A 100 22.24 -34.36 -36.83
CA ALA A 100 22.85 -34.52 -38.16
C ALA A 100 22.47 -33.29 -39.01
N GLU A 101 23.39 -32.36 -39.21
CA GLU A 101 24.21 -32.19 -40.42
C GLU A 101 23.43 -31.73 -41.67
N ARG A 102 23.70 -30.49 -42.10
CA ARG A 102 23.89 -30.20 -43.53
C ARG A 102 24.72 -28.94 -43.75
N ILE A 103 25.89 -29.18 -44.32
CA ILE A 103 26.83 -28.25 -44.94
C ILE A 103 26.26 -27.85 -46.30
N THR A 104 26.20 -26.54 -46.62
CA THR A 104 26.42 -26.01 -47.98
C THR A 104 26.86 -24.54 -47.92
N GLU A 105 28.12 -24.27 -48.26
CA GLU A 105 28.64 -23.03 -48.85
C GLU A 105 28.74 -23.21 -50.39
N PRO A 106 29.10 -22.22 -51.24
CA PRO A 106 29.19 -20.76 -51.07
C PRO A 106 28.48 -19.97 -52.22
N SER A 107 28.36 -18.64 -52.10
CA SER A 107 28.33 -17.77 -53.29
C SER A 107 28.91 -16.38 -52.98
N GLN A 108 29.94 -16.01 -53.74
CA GLN A 108 30.60 -14.72 -53.76
C GLN A 108 29.87 -13.76 -54.72
N GLY A 109 29.84 -12.47 -54.39
CA GLY A 109 29.49 -11.39 -55.31
C GLY A 109 29.57 -10.02 -54.62
N PRO A 110 30.44 -9.09 -55.06
CA PRO A 110 30.79 -7.87 -54.33
C PRO A 110 29.89 -6.69 -54.73
N SER A 111 29.72 -5.71 -53.83
CA SER A 111 29.44 -4.32 -54.22
C SER A 111 29.79 -3.34 -53.10
N ASN A 112 30.75 -2.48 -53.44
CA ASN A 112 31.24 -1.33 -52.68
C ASN A 112 30.14 -0.33 -52.33
N GLY A 113 30.28 0.29 -51.17
CA GLY A 113 29.53 1.49 -50.78
C GLY A 113 30.06 2.06 -49.46
N ALA A 114 31.25 2.65 -49.51
CA ALA A 114 31.83 3.39 -48.39
C ALA A 114 30.95 4.60 -48.05
N ILE A 115 30.11 4.47 -47.01
CA ILE A 115 29.45 5.62 -46.37
C ILE A 115 30.40 6.13 -45.30
N VAL A 116 30.98 7.29 -45.58
CA VAL A 116 31.80 8.09 -44.66
C VAL A 116 30.99 8.37 -43.39
N GLY A 117 31.52 7.90 -42.26
CA GLY A 117 30.94 8.07 -40.94
C GLY A 117 30.82 9.54 -40.55
N ARG A 118 29.60 9.97 -40.27
CA ARG A 118 29.34 11.20 -39.52
C ARG A 118 29.39 10.84 -38.02
N PRO A 119 30.15 11.56 -37.17
CA PRO A 119 30.14 11.32 -35.73
C PRO A 119 28.72 11.52 -35.20
N GLN A 120 28.12 10.46 -34.66
CA GLN A 120 26.82 10.53 -34.02
C GLN A 120 27.01 11.25 -32.67
N PRO A 121 26.32 12.37 -32.41
CA PRO A 121 26.37 13.03 -31.11
C PRO A 121 25.91 12.05 -30.02
N PRO A 122 26.48 12.10 -28.81
CA PRO A 122 26.06 11.24 -27.70
C PRO A 122 24.55 11.40 -27.51
N ALA A 123 23.83 10.29 -27.64
CA ALA A 123 22.39 10.26 -27.48
C ALA A 123 22.03 10.83 -26.11
N ALA A 124 21.28 11.94 -26.13
CA ALA A 124 20.67 12.48 -24.92
C ALA A 124 19.86 11.36 -24.24
N PRO A 125 19.89 11.26 -22.90
CA PRO A 125 19.13 10.23 -22.19
C PRO A 125 17.67 10.33 -22.59
N ALA A 126 17.13 9.23 -23.13
CA ALA A 126 15.76 9.17 -23.60
C ALA A 126 14.82 9.48 -22.44
N THR A 127 14.24 10.67 -22.45
CA THR A 127 13.13 11.07 -21.59
C THR A 127 12.02 10.03 -21.81
N ALA A 128 11.56 9.40 -20.74
CA ALA A 128 10.51 8.39 -20.83
C ALA A 128 9.30 8.94 -21.63
N PRO A 129 8.70 8.14 -22.54
CA PRO A 129 7.58 8.60 -23.33
C PRO A 129 6.43 9.07 -22.42
N PRO A 130 5.74 10.17 -22.76
CA PRO A 130 4.65 10.68 -21.95
C PRO A 130 3.55 9.61 -21.83
N PRO A 131 2.89 9.48 -20.66
CA PRO A 131 1.82 8.50 -20.45
C PRO A 131 0.69 8.75 -21.45
N GLN A 132 0.52 7.86 -22.42
CA GLN A 132 -0.45 8.02 -23.50
C GLN A 132 -1.88 7.60 -23.11
N ASN A 133 -2.08 6.93 -21.96
CA ASN A 133 -3.38 6.50 -21.48
C ASN A 133 -3.91 7.43 -20.36
N SER A 134 -5.17 7.84 -20.46
CA SER A 134 -5.85 8.66 -19.46
C SER A 134 -5.77 8.06 -18.05
N GLU A 135 -5.78 6.74 -17.94
CA GLU A 135 -5.66 6.07 -16.64
C GLU A 135 -4.23 6.07 -16.08
N ASP A 136 -3.19 6.03 -16.91
CA ASP A 136 -1.81 6.12 -16.43
C ASP A 136 -1.52 7.54 -15.90
N VAL A 137 -2.11 8.57 -16.54
CA VAL A 137 -2.09 9.95 -16.03
C VAL A 137 -2.81 10.05 -14.67
N ARG A 138 -4.01 9.48 -14.55
CA ARG A 138 -4.75 9.47 -13.28
C ARG A 138 -4.00 8.72 -12.18
N ALA A 139 -3.42 7.57 -12.50
CA ALA A 139 -2.61 6.80 -11.57
C ALA A 139 -1.41 7.61 -11.06
N ALA A 140 -0.70 8.30 -11.95
CA ALA A 140 0.40 9.19 -11.59
C ALA A 140 -0.07 10.35 -10.67
N GLN A 141 -1.20 10.98 -10.99
CA GLN A 141 -1.80 12.04 -10.17
C GLN A 141 -2.19 11.55 -8.76
N ARG A 142 -2.73 10.33 -8.64
CA ARG A 142 -3.04 9.74 -7.33
C ARG A 142 -1.78 9.52 -6.50
N ILE A 143 -0.70 9.02 -7.12
CA ILE A 143 0.58 8.80 -6.42
C ILE A 143 1.19 10.13 -5.98
N GLU A 144 1.25 11.12 -6.87
CA GLU A 144 1.78 12.45 -6.58
C GLU A 144 1.01 13.11 -5.41
N ALA A 145 -0.32 13.10 -5.48
CA ALA A 145 -1.17 13.64 -4.41
C ALA A 145 -0.98 12.91 -3.08
N ALA A 146 -0.85 11.58 -3.10
CA ALA A 146 -0.60 10.80 -1.89
C ALA A 146 0.78 11.09 -1.29
N GLN A 147 1.81 11.22 -2.13
CA GLN A 147 3.17 11.57 -1.70
C GLN A 147 3.24 12.97 -1.10
N ALA A 148 2.54 13.94 -1.69
CA ALA A 148 2.45 15.31 -1.16
C ALA A 148 1.81 15.38 0.24
N LEU A 149 1.03 14.36 0.62
CA LEU A 149 0.39 14.29 1.93
C LEU A 149 1.19 13.51 2.98
N LEU A 150 2.32 12.89 2.62
CA LEU A 150 3.14 12.13 3.58
C LEU A 150 3.55 12.98 4.79
N GLY A 151 3.39 12.42 5.99
CA GLY A 151 3.68 13.10 7.25
C GLY A 151 2.58 14.03 7.75
N THR A 152 1.56 14.33 6.94
CA THR A 152 0.41 15.15 7.36
C THR A 152 -0.30 14.49 8.54
N THR A 153 -0.61 15.30 9.56
CA THR A 153 -1.36 14.91 10.76
C THR A 153 -2.74 15.57 10.77
N GLY A 154 -3.68 15.06 11.57
CA GLY A 154 -5.04 15.62 11.70
C GLY A 154 -5.98 15.34 10.52
N LEU A 155 -5.46 14.77 9.43
CA LEU A 155 -6.24 14.32 8.28
C LEU A 155 -6.82 12.93 8.54
N GLN A 156 -8.13 12.76 8.50
CA GLN A 156 -8.75 11.44 8.65
C GLN A 156 -8.62 10.59 7.38
N ASP A 157 -8.73 9.27 7.51
CA ASP A 157 -8.58 8.31 6.39
C ASP A 157 -9.48 8.64 5.19
N ARG A 158 -10.76 8.91 5.45
CA ARG A 158 -11.71 9.37 4.44
C ARG A 158 -11.23 10.63 3.70
N ALA A 159 -10.76 11.63 4.44
CA ALA A 159 -10.34 12.91 3.86
C ALA A 159 -9.08 12.74 3.00
N PHE A 160 -8.14 11.90 3.46
CA PHE A 160 -6.95 11.52 2.70
C PHE A 160 -7.32 10.89 1.35
N ILE A 161 -8.11 9.82 1.35
CA ILE A 161 -8.44 9.12 0.10
C ILE A 161 -9.29 10.00 -0.83
N ALA A 162 -10.28 10.72 -0.30
CA ALA A 162 -11.11 11.60 -1.10
C ALA A 162 -10.29 12.71 -1.77
N GLN A 163 -9.31 13.29 -1.06
CA GLN A 163 -8.41 14.29 -1.62
C GLN A 163 -7.52 13.71 -2.73
N VAL A 164 -6.94 12.53 -2.52
CA VAL A 164 -6.09 11.86 -3.51
C VAL A 164 -6.88 11.52 -4.78
N LEU A 165 -8.08 10.94 -4.64
CA LEU A 165 -8.92 10.59 -5.80
C LEU A 165 -9.36 11.85 -6.55
N ARG A 166 -9.76 12.91 -5.84
CA ARG A 166 -10.18 14.17 -6.46
C ARG A 166 -9.05 14.84 -7.25
N ALA A 167 -7.80 14.75 -6.77
CA ALA A 167 -6.64 15.25 -7.49
C ALA A 167 -6.44 14.55 -8.86
N ALA A 168 -6.90 13.31 -8.99
CA ALA A 168 -6.92 12.57 -10.25
C ALA A 168 -8.24 12.71 -11.04
N GLY A 169 -9.09 13.69 -10.67
CA GLY A 169 -10.38 13.91 -11.32
C GLY A 169 -11.43 12.84 -11.01
N GLN A 170 -11.25 12.06 -9.94
CA GLN A 170 -12.16 10.98 -9.55
C GLN A 170 -12.93 11.36 -8.29
N ASP A 171 -14.25 11.49 -8.42
CA ASP A 171 -15.14 11.75 -7.28
C ASP A 171 -16.02 10.53 -7.03
N ILE A 172 -15.62 9.72 -6.05
CA ILE A 172 -16.34 8.51 -5.71
C ILE A 172 -17.22 8.79 -4.49
N ALA A 173 -18.50 9.03 -4.74
CA ALA A 173 -19.48 9.18 -3.68
C ALA A 173 -19.62 7.89 -2.85
N VAL A 174 -19.40 7.97 -1.55
CA VAL A 174 -19.55 6.86 -0.62
C VAL A 174 -20.52 7.27 0.49
N ASP A 175 -21.41 6.37 0.89
CA ASP A 175 -22.39 6.66 1.95
C ASP A 175 -21.67 7.09 3.23
N ALA A 176 -22.03 8.27 3.74
CA ALA A 176 -21.41 8.82 4.94
C ALA A 176 -21.79 8.08 6.23
N LYS A 177 -22.83 7.24 6.20
CA LYS A 177 -23.27 6.44 7.35
C LYS A 177 -22.44 5.17 7.55
N GLN A 178 -21.68 4.75 6.55
CA GLN A 178 -20.86 3.54 6.61
C GLN A 178 -19.39 3.86 6.87
N PRO A 179 -18.63 2.93 7.48
CA PRO A 179 -17.18 3.01 7.50
C PRO A 179 -16.64 3.20 6.09
N TYR A 180 -15.86 4.26 5.90
CA TYR A 180 -15.49 4.73 4.57
C TYR A 180 -14.76 3.66 3.73
N ALA A 181 -13.77 2.97 4.31
CA ALA A 181 -13.01 1.95 3.60
C ALA A 181 -13.88 0.78 3.13
N GLY A 182 -14.79 0.29 3.99
CA GLY A 182 -15.73 -0.79 3.66
C GLY A 182 -16.75 -0.40 2.60
N ALA A 183 -17.31 0.80 2.70
CA ALA A 183 -18.26 1.31 1.72
C ALA A 183 -17.58 1.54 0.36
N LEU A 184 -16.35 2.03 0.36
CA LEU A 184 -15.55 2.20 -0.86
C LEU A 184 -15.21 0.85 -1.49
N TRP A 185 -14.82 -0.14 -0.67
CA TRP A 185 -14.54 -1.50 -1.13
C TRP A 185 -15.75 -2.18 -1.77
N ALA A 186 -16.93 -2.03 -1.18
CA ALA A 186 -18.19 -2.55 -1.73
C ALA A 186 -18.52 -1.88 -3.07
N LYS A 187 -18.31 -0.56 -3.18
CA LYS A 187 -18.55 0.18 -4.43
C LYS A 187 -17.58 -0.20 -5.55
N MET A 188 -16.41 -0.73 -5.21
CA MET A 188 -15.36 -1.11 -6.17
C MET A 188 -15.41 -2.58 -6.62
N ASP A 189 -16.53 -3.28 -6.45
CA ASP A 189 -16.65 -4.70 -6.82
C ASP A 189 -16.21 -4.98 -8.27
N ASP A 190 -16.75 -4.22 -9.24
CA ASP A 190 -16.42 -4.30 -10.68
C ASP A 190 -15.04 -3.71 -11.06
N ALA A 191 -14.32 -3.21 -10.06
CA ALA A 191 -13.03 -2.54 -10.22
C ALA A 191 -11.90 -3.29 -9.50
N ARG A 192 -12.20 -4.43 -8.86
CA ARG A 192 -11.19 -5.25 -8.21
C ARG A 192 -10.15 -5.74 -9.20
N VAL A 193 -8.89 -5.75 -8.75
CA VAL A 193 -7.77 -6.25 -9.55
C VAL A 193 -7.06 -7.38 -8.83
N GLY A 194 -6.56 -8.34 -9.60
CA GLY A 194 -5.79 -9.45 -9.06
C GLY A 194 -4.45 -8.99 -8.47
N LYS A 195 -3.90 -9.78 -7.54
CA LYS A 195 -2.61 -9.51 -6.89
C LYS A 195 -1.49 -9.26 -7.90
N ASN A 196 -1.44 -10.05 -8.98
CA ASN A 196 -0.42 -9.95 -10.03
C ASN A 196 -0.68 -8.83 -11.05
N SER A 197 -1.85 -8.18 -10.98
CA SER A 197 -2.26 -7.09 -11.87
C SER A 197 -2.33 -5.74 -11.15
N THR A 198 -1.89 -5.72 -9.89
CA THR A 198 -1.84 -4.52 -9.05
C THR A 198 -0.68 -3.65 -9.48
N ARG A 199 -0.97 -2.36 -9.69
CA ARG A 199 0.02 -1.36 -10.11
C ARG A 199 -0.03 -0.11 -9.25
N ALA A 200 0.97 0.72 -9.42
CA ALA A 200 1.02 2.05 -8.81
C ALA A 200 -0.25 2.84 -9.15
N GLY A 201 -0.82 3.52 -8.14
CA GLY A 201 -2.07 4.25 -8.22
C GLY A 201 -3.33 3.40 -8.01
N ASP A 202 -3.26 2.07 -7.91
CA ASP A 202 -4.40 1.27 -7.46
C ASP A 202 -4.65 1.51 -5.95
N LEU A 203 -5.83 1.14 -5.45
CA LEU A 203 -6.15 1.11 -4.03
C LEU A 203 -5.85 -0.27 -3.44
N VAL A 204 -5.40 -0.29 -2.19
CA VAL A 204 -5.22 -1.50 -1.38
C VAL A 204 -6.12 -1.42 -0.16
N PHE A 205 -6.79 -2.53 0.18
CA PHE A 205 -7.77 -2.59 1.26
C PHE A 205 -7.40 -3.62 2.30
N PHE A 206 -7.63 -3.28 3.57
CA PHE A 206 -7.33 -4.15 4.71
C PHE A 206 -8.56 -4.26 5.61
N ARG A 207 -8.78 -5.48 6.11
CA ARG A 207 -9.83 -5.80 7.06
C ARG A 207 -9.34 -5.76 8.49
N ASP A 208 -10.25 -5.45 9.40
CA ASP A 208 -10.11 -5.65 10.83
C ASP A 208 -8.85 -4.97 11.41
N THR A 209 -8.41 -3.88 10.77
CA THR A 209 -7.27 -3.08 11.23
C THR A 209 -7.66 -2.09 12.34
N ALA A 210 -8.94 -1.92 12.64
CA ALA A 210 -9.47 -1.03 13.64
C ALA A 210 -10.73 -1.68 14.20
N ASP A 211 -10.95 -1.51 15.50
CA ASP A 211 -12.15 -1.94 16.21
C ASP A 211 -13.20 -0.84 16.12
N LEU A 212 -14.06 -0.88 15.10
CA LEU A 212 -15.03 0.20 14.84
C LEU A 212 -16.26 0.09 15.73
N ASN A 213 -16.64 -1.13 16.11
CA ASN A 213 -17.79 -1.39 16.98
C ASN A 213 -17.42 -1.44 18.48
N GLY A 214 -16.13 -1.44 18.82
CA GLY A 214 -15.62 -1.39 20.19
C GLY A 214 -15.73 -2.72 20.96
N ASN A 215 -15.91 -3.85 20.27
CA ASN A 215 -16.15 -5.15 20.90
C ASN A 215 -14.86 -5.95 21.12
N GLY A 216 -13.71 -5.47 20.64
CA GLY A 216 -12.41 -6.14 20.73
C GLY A 216 -12.27 -7.39 19.86
N ARG A 217 -13.07 -7.53 18.80
CA ARG A 217 -13.08 -8.67 17.89
C ARG A 217 -12.76 -8.22 16.46
N PRO A 218 -12.15 -9.11 15.64
CA PRO A 218 -11.90 -8.81 14.24
C PRO A 218 -13.13 -9.12 13.39
N ASP A 219 -14.18 -8.31 13.52
CA ASP A 219 -15.44 -8.47 12.80
C ASP A 219 -16.00 -7.18 12.19
N ASP A 220 -15.15 -6.17 11.99
CA ASP A 220 -15.51 -4.88 11.40
C ASP A 220 -15.42 -4.86 9.86
N GLY A 221 -14.88 -5.92 9.25
CA GLY A 221 -14.70 -5.99 7.81
C GLY A 221 -13.60 -5.05 7.34
N VAL A 222 -13.77 -4.41 6.18
CA VAL A 222 -12.73 -3.53 5.61
C VAL A 222 -12.70 -2.18 6.35
N THR A 223 -11.60 -1.91 7.06
CA THR A 223 -11.45 -0.74 7.93
C THR A 223 -10.30 0.19 7.56
N LEU A 224 -9.46 -0.19 6.60
CA LEU A 224 -8.35 0.63 6.11
C LEU A 224 -8.22 0.52 4.60
N VAL A 225 -7.87 1.64 3.99
CA VAL A 225 -7.56 1.75 2.57
C VAL A 225 -6.28 2.58 2.38
N GLY A 226 -5.52 2.27 1.34
CA GLY A 226 -4.31 2.99 0.97
C GLY A 226 -4.14 3.10 -0.53
N ILE A 227 -3.21 3.97 -0.95
CA ILE A 227 -2.81 4.19 -2.34
C ILE A 227 -1.54 3.38 -2.60
N VAL A 228 -1.57 2.48 -3.58
CA VAL A 228 -0.38 1.74 -3.99
C VAL A 228 0.63 2.72 -4.59
N GLU A 229 1.79 2.85 -3.97
CA GLU A 229 2.87 3.70 -4.44
C GLU A 229 3.74 2.94 -5.45
N LYS A 230 4.09 1.69 -5.11
CA LYS A 230 4.91 0.80 -5.96
C LYS A 230 4.52 -0.66 -5.71
N SER A 231 4.65 -1.49 -6.75
CA SER A 231 4.52 -2.94 -6.64
C SER A 231 5.72 -3.63 -7.28
N HIS A 232 6.23 -4.68 -6.63
CA HIS A 232 7.28 -5.55 -7.16
C HIS A 232 6.96 -7.00 -6.80
N GLY A 233 6.44 -7.75 -7.78
CA GLY A 233 5.90 -9.08 -7.55
C GLY A 233 4.73 -9.01 -6.56
N SER A 234 4.80 -9.80 -5.47
CA SER A 234 3.79 -9.76 -4.41
C SER A 234 3.97 -8.61 -3.41
N HIS A 235 5.16 -8.01 -3.35
CA HIS A 235 5.47 -6.96 -2.39
C HIS A 235 4.94 -5.61 -2.89
N VAL A 236 4.14 -4.94 -2.05
CA VAL A 236 3.49 -3.67 -2.36
C VAL A 236 3.83 -2.64 -1.31
N LEU A 237 4.37 -1.50 -1.75
CA LEU A 237 4.53 -0.30 -0.94
C LEU A 237 3.32 0.61 -1.19
N PHE A 238 2.71 1.12 -0.14
CA PHE A 238 1.51 1.94 -0.21
C PHE A 238 1.53 3.09 0.80
N ILE A 239 0.74 4.11 0.54
CA ILE A 239 0.56 5.28 1.39
C ILE A 239 -0.85 5.24 1.97
N ALA A 240 -0.97 5.34 3.29
CA ALA A 240 -2.25 5.37 3.98
C ALA A 240 -2.23 6.33 5.17
N HIS A 241 -3.40 6.81 5.56
CA HIS A 241 -3.56 7.47 6.85
C HIS A 241 -3.76 6.41 7.94
N ARG A 242 -2.86 6.39 8.92
CA ARG A 242 -2.95 5.46 10.06
C ARG A 242 -2.39 6.11 11.30
N ALA A 243 -2.98 5.81 12.46
CA ALA A 243 -2.53 6.27 13.78
C ALA A 243 -2.12 7.77 13.76
N GLY A 244 -3.02 8.62 13.26
CA GLY A 244 -2.92 10.08 13.28
C GLY A 244 -2.02 10.72 12.23
N LYS A 245 -1.39 9.95 11.32
CA LYS A 245 -0.54 10.50 10.25
C LYS A 245 -0.62 9.71 8.95
N VAL A 246 -0.42 10.40 7.83
CA VAL A 246 -0.20 9.77 6.52
C VAL A 246 1.24 9.22 6.46
N ARG A 247 1.39 7.95 6.10
CA ARG A 247 2.68 7.24 6.15
C ARG A 247 2.80 6.18 5.06
N ARG A 248 4.04 5.80 4.75
CA ARG A 248 4.35 4.62 3.94
C ARG A 248 4.22 3.35 4.76
N MET A 249 3.71 2.31 4.11
CA MET A 249 3.50 0.99 4.67
C MET A 249 3.74 -0.06 3.59
N ALA A 250 4.03 -1.29 3.98
CA ALA A 250 4.34 -2.40 3.08
C ALA A 250 3.38 -3.57 3.31
N VAL A 251 3.11 -4.36 2.27
CA VAL A 251 2.40 -5.64 2.35
C VAL A 251 2.98 -6.65 1.37
N ASP A 252 3.18 -7.89 1.83
CA ASP A 252 3.55 -9.04 1.03
C ASP A 252 2.63 -10.22 1.41
N PRO A 253 1.57 -10.49 0.61
CA PRO A 253 0.59 -11.53 0.90
C PRO A 253 1.13 -12.96 0.72
N GLN A 254 2.33 -13.15 0.17
CA GLN A 254 2.96 -14.46 0.10
C GLN A 254 3.58 -14.88 1.44
N ARG A 255 3.92 -13.89 2.28
CA ARG A 255 4.53 -14.11 3.60
C ARG A 255 3.75 -13.34 4.66
N PRO A 256 2.45 -13.65 4.86
CA PRO A 256 1.55 -12.78 5.60
C PRO A 256 1.98 -12.56 7.05
N LEU A 257 2.66 -13.50 7.70
CA LEU A 257 3.10 -13.35 9.11
C LEU A 257 4.47 -12.67 9.27
N VAL A 258 5.20 -12.46 8.18
CA VAL A 258 6.60 -12.04 8.23
C VAL A 258 6.68 -10.53 8.10
N ILE A 259 7.20 -9.84 9.12
CA ILE A 259 7.31 -8.37 9.13
C ILE A 259 8.49 -7.91 8.28
N ARG A 260 9.66 -8.55 8.45
CA ARG A 260 10.90 -8.25 7.73
C ARG A 260 11.41 -9.46 6.98
N ASP A 261 11.98 -9.27 5.81
CA ASP A 261 12.65 -10.35 5.08
C ASP A 261 14.08 -10.61 5.59
N GLY A 262 14.79 -11.52 4.92
CA GLY A 262 16.16 -11.88 5.29
C GLY A 262 17.19 -10.75 5.13
N ALA A 263 16.87 -9.70 4.36
CA ALA A 263 17.70 -8.50 4.23
C ALA A 263 17.36 -7.45 5.31
N GLY A 264 16.31 -7.68 6.10
CA GLY A 264 15.84 -6.75 7.13
C GLY A 264 14.80 -5.75 6.62
N ASP A 265 14.37 -5.85 5.37
CA ASP A 265 13.42 -4.92 4.76
C ASP A 265 12.01 -5.20 5.25
N VAL A 266 11.26 -4.14 5.57
CA VAL A 266 9.86 -4.28 6.00
C VAL A 266 9.01 -4.70 4.80
N ILE A 267 8.52 -5.93 4.83
CA ILE A 267 7.64 -6.48 3.79
C ILE A 267 6.17 -6.52 4.24
N ASN A 268 5.91 -6.50 5.54
CA ASN A 268 4.59 -6.26 6.09
C ASN A 268 4.67 -5.30 7.26
N THR A 269 3.96 -4.18 7.19
CA THR A 269 3.89 -3.25 8.31
C THR A 269 3.14 -3.85 9.49
N ARG A 270 3.72 -3.66 10.68
CA ARG A 270 3.12 -4.06 11.96
C ARG A 270 1.88 -3.19 12.26
N LEU A 271 0.79 -3.84 12.60
CA LEU A 271 -0.47 -3.24 13.01
C LEU A 271 -0.75 -3.62 14.47
N VAL A 272 -1.03 -2.61 15.30
CA VAL A 272 -1.52 -2.85 16.66
C VAL A 272 -3.00 -3.20 16.58
N ARG A 273 -3.38 -4.36 17.12
CA ARG A 273 -4.75 -4.88 17.10
C ARG A 273 -5.67 -4.01 17.97
N TRP A 274 -5.27 -3.84 19.23
CA TRP A 274 -5.87 -2.98 20.26
C TRP A 274 -4.87 -2.82 21.42
N PRO A 275 -5.07 -1.87 22.35
CA PRO A 275 -4.21 -1.73 23.52
C PRO A 275 -4.21 -3.03 24.34
N GLY A 276 -3.04 -3.67 24.48
CA GLY A 276 -2.88 -4.91 25.27
C GLY A 276 -2.94 -6.22 24.47
N SER A 277 -3.09 -6.20 23.13
CA SER A 277 -2.86 -7.41 22.32
C SER A 277 -1.38 -7.78 22.32
N ALA A 278 -1.04 -8.98 22.81
CA ALA A 278 0.34 -9.47 22.86
C ALA A 278 0.93 -9.69 21.46
N GLU A 279 0.11 -10.11 20.51
CA GLU A 279 0.55 -10.39 19.14
C GLU A 279 0.10 -9.25 18.21
N PRO A 280 1.03 -8.59 17.50
CA PRO A 280 0.68 -7.62 16.49
C PRO A 280 0.18 -8.32 15.24
N TRP A 281 -0.78 -7.69 14.58
CA TRP A 281 -1.16 -8.10 13.25
C TRP A 281 -0.22 -7.51 12.22
N THR A 282 -0.22 -8.07 11.03
CA THR A 282 0.49 -7.53 9.89
C THR A 282 -0.51 -7.08 8.82
N THR A 283 -0.09 -6.14 7.97
CA THR A 283 -0.82 -5.81 6.75
C THR A 283 -1.08 -7.05 5.87
N GLY A 284 -0.14 -8.02 5.85
CA GLY A 284 -0.28 -9.29 5.12
C GLY A 284 -1.45 -10.15 5.62
N GLN A 285 -1.65 -10.25 6.94
CA GLN A 285 -2.81 -10.96 7.52
C GLN A 285 -4.13 -10.24 7.23
N CYS A 286 -4.09 -8.91 7.20
CA CYS A 286 -5.26 -8.06 7.08
C CYS A 286 -5.67 -7.80 5.62
N LEU A 287 -4.88 -8.20 4.62
CA LEU A 287 -5.15 -7.86 3.23
C LEU A 287 -6.52 -8.42 2.79
N SER A 288 -7.37 -7.53 2.28
CA SER A 288 -8.65 -7.88 1.65
C SER A 288 -8.55 -7.93 0.13
N GLY A 289 -7.81 -6.99 -0.47
CA GLY A 289 -7.57 -6.99 -1.90
C GLY A 289 -7.17 -5.64 -2.46
N TYR A 290 -7.23 -5.53 -3.78
CA TYR A 290 -6.85 -4.35 -4.54
C TYR A 290 -7.99 -3.95 -5.48
N ALA A 291 -8.12 -2.66 -5.77
CA ALA A 291 -9.05 -2.17 -6.78
C ALA A 291 -8.51 -0.97 -7.53
N ARG A 292 -8.97 -0.78 -8.77
CA ARG A 292 -8.56 0.32 -9.63
C ARG A 292 -9.69 1.34 -9.77
N PRO A 293 -9.56 2.54 -9.18
CA PRO A 293 -10.55 3.60 -9.34
C PRO A 293 -10.76 3.92 -10.82
N LYS A 294 -12.01 3.98 -11.29
CA LYS A 294 -12.39 4.34 -12.67
C LYS A 294 -13.00 5.74 -12.71
#